data_AF-A0A5B9PFB0-F1
#
_entry.id   AF-A0A5B9PFB0-F1
#
_cell.length_a   1.000
_cell.length_b   1.000
_cell.length_c   1.000
_cell.angle_alpha   90.00
_cell.angle_beta   90.00
_cell.angle_gamma   90.00
#
_symmetry.space_group_name_H-M   'P 1'
#
loop_
_entity.id
_entity.type
_entity.pdbx_description
1 polymer ?
#
loop_
_entity_poly.entity_id
_entity_poly.type
_entity_poly.pdbx_seq_one_letter_code
_entity_poly.pdbx_strand_id
1 'polypeptide(L)'
;MAKRKSEQGSTALSNRIDGTVASCDSAGNLITDIANDSVAGLVGDENISVKFGDHETFGIFPTNHGEPDATLVASLGESGFVQIEIVGISLSEMLGIKSGVKVAVAW
;
A
#
# COMPACT_ATOMS: atom_id res chain seq x y z
N MET A 1 -35.64 4.09 -37.05
CA MET A 1 -35.19 5.35 -36.40
C MET A 1 -36.09 5.55 -35.19
N ALA A 2 -35.69 5.73 -33.93
CA ALA A 2 -34.43 5.93 -33.21
C ALA A 2 -34.60 5.34 -31.79
N LYS A 3 -33.62 4.61 -31.22
CA LYS A 3 -32.75 4.98 -30.06
C LYS A 3 -33.53 5.65 -28.89
N ARG A 4 -33.43 5.24 -27.61
CA ARG A 4 -32.23 5.03 -26.75
C ARG A 4 -32.64 4.14 -25.55
N LYS A 5 -31.94 3.04 -25.27
CA LYS A 5 -30.74 2.86 -24.40
C LYS A 5 -31.03 3.02 -22.89
N SER A 6 -31.08 1.85 -22.26
CA SER A 6 -30.86 1.47 -20.86
C SER A 6 -30.08 2.45 -19.98
N GLU A 7 -30.64 2.79 -18.83
CA GLU A 7 -29.92 3.11 -17.60
C GLU A 7 -29.51 1.80 -16.92
N GLN A 8 -28.21 1.54 -16.86
CA GLN A 8 -27.64 0.64 -15.86
C GLN A 8 -26.75 1.51 -14.98
N GLY A 9 -27.16 1.65 -13.71
CA GLY A 9 -26.31 2.19 -12.67
C GLY A 9 -25.12 1.27 -12.47
N SER A 10 -23.93 1.77 -12.79
CA SER A 10 -22.67 1.13 -12.43
C SER A 10 -22.23 1.70 -11.08
N THR A 11 -22.59 1.02 -9.99
CA THR A 11 -21.82 1.12 -8.75
C THR A 11 -20.44 0.56 -9.06
N ALA A 12 -19.46 1.43 -9.31
CA ALA A 12 -18.07 1.01 -9.46
C ALA A 12 -17.67 0.25 -8.18
N LEU A 13 -17.36 -1.03 -8.32
CA LEU A 13 -16.73 -1.83 -7.27
C LEU A 13 -15.42 -1.12 -6.96
N SER A 14 -15.33 -0.44 -5.81
CA SER A 14 -14.07 0.10 -5.33
C SER A 14 -13.14 -1.07 -5.07
N ASN A 15 -12.10 -1.22 -5.89
CA ASN A 15 -11.12 -2.26 -5.69
C ASN A 15 -10.18 -1.83 -4.57
N ARG A 16 -10.36 -2.43 -3.39
CA ARG A 16 -9.62 -2.07 -2.17
C ARG A 16 -9.28 -3.32 -1.39
N ILE A 17 -8.08 -3.35 -0.84
CA ILE A 17 -7.64 -4.32 0.16
C ILE A 17 -7.43 -3.57 1.48
N ASP A 18 -8.05 -4.06 2.54
CA ASP A 18 -7.90 -3.54 3.89
C ASP A 18 -7.04 -4.47 4.73
N GLY A 19 -6.20 -3.86 5.56
CA GLY A 19 -5.29 -4.57 6.46
C GLY A 19 -4.92 -3.74 7.69
N THR A 20 -3.89 -4.20 8.37
CA THR A 20 -3.29 -3.54 9.52
C THR A 20 -1.77 -3.70 9.52
N VAL A 21 -1.08 -2.80 10.21
CA VAL A 21 0.33 -3.00 10.58
C VAL A 21 0.38 -4.15 11.59
N ALA A 22 0.93 -5.29 11.18
CA ALA A 22 1.08 -6.47 12.02
C ALA A 22 2.23 -6.28 13.02
N SER A 23 3.35 -5.71 12.56
CA SER A 23 4.55 -5.45 13.37
C SER A 23 5.43 -4.37 12.76
N CYS A 24 6.49 -3.99 13.47
CA CYS A 24 7.59 -3.20 12.93
C CYS A 24 8.87 -4.05 13.00
N ASP A 25 9.71 -3.97 11.97
CA ASP A 25 11.00 -4.66 11.97
C ASP A 25 12.07 -3.89 12.78
N SER A 26 13.29 -4.43 12.83
CA SER A 26 14.40 -3.78 13.54
C SER A 26 14.93 -2.51 12.88
N ALA A 27 14.64 -2.29 11.59
CA ALA A 27 14.99 -1.06 10.88
C ALA A 27 13.92 0.04 11.08
N GLY A 28 12.77 -0.33 11.64
CA GLY A 28 11.66 0.57 11.90
C GLY A 28 10.64 0.61 10.75
N ASN A 29 10.73 -0.31 9.79
CA ASN A 29 9.76 -0.44 8.72
C ASN A 29 8.47 -1.09 9.23
N LEU A 30 7.35 -0.78 8.60
CA LEU A 30 6.05 -1.34 8.96
C LEU A 30 5.81 -2.60 8.14
N ILE A 31 5.57 -3.73 8.83
CA ILE A 31 5.12 -4.97 8.19
C ILE A 31 3.61 -5.05 8.36
N THR A 32 2.89 -5.16 7.25
CA THR A 32 1.42 -5.28 7.26
C THR A 32 0.97 -6.73 7.32
N ASP A 33 -0.33 -6.97 7.45
CA ASP A 33 -0.97 -8.28 7.26
C ASP A 33 -1.46 -8.51 5.80
N ILE A 34 -1.15 -7.60 4.88
CA ILE A 34 -1.52 -7.71 3.47
C ILE A 34 -0.46 -8.55 2.75
N ALA A 35 -0.83 -9.75 2.30
CA ALA A 35 0.10 -10.65 1.61
C ALA A 35 0.57 -10.07 0.27
N ASN A 36 1.85 -10.24 -0.06
CA ASN A 36 2.44 -9.79 -1.33
C ASN A 36 1.65 -10.30 -2.54
N ASP A 37 1.25 -11.57 -2.52
CA ASP A 37 0.48 -12.20 -3.61
C ASP A 37 -0.85 -11.50 -3.89
N SER A 38 -1.43 -10.80 -2.90
CA SER A 38 -2.68 -10.05 -3.07
C SER A 38 -2.50 -8.75 -3.87
N VAL A 39 -1.26 -8.25 -3.97
CA VAL A 39 -0.94 -6.98 -4.64
C VAL A 39 0.14 -7.11 -5.72
N ALA A 40 0.68 -8.31 -5.95
CA ALA A 40 1.77 -8.53 -6.90
C ALA A 40 1.43 -8.06 -8.33
N GLY A 41 0.17 -8.17 -8.74
CA GLY A 41 -0.32 -7.68 -10.04
C GLY A 41 -0.45 -6.16 -10.15
N LEU A 42 -0.27 -5.43 -9.05
CA LEU A 42 -0.36 -3.96 -8.98
C LEU A 42 1.01 -3.27 -9.02
N VAL A 43 2.11 -4.05 -9.00
CA VAL A 43 3.47 -3.49 -9.01
C VAL A 43 3.72 -2.67 -10.26
N GLY A 44 4.27 -1.47 -10.08
CA GLY A 44 4.59 -0.54 -11.17
C GLY A 44 3.41 0.31 -11.67
N ASP A 45 2.20 0.14 -11.11
CA ASP A 45 1.11 1.09 -11.33
C ASP A 45 1.19 2.22 -10.29
N GLU A 46 1.42 3.45 -10.75
CA GLU A 46 1.56 4.64 -9.91
C GLU A 46 0.21 5.18 -9.42
N ASN A 47 -0.92 4.68 -9.93
CA ASN A 47 -2.26 5.11 -9.48
C ASN A 47 -2.74 4.39 -8.22
N ILE A 48 -1.99 3.39 -7.76
CA ILE A 48 -2.30 2.64 -6.54
C ILE A 48 -2.01 3.53 -5.34
N SER A 49 -2.99 3.71 -4.46
CA SER A 49 -2.78 4.41 -3.18
C SER A 49 -2.60 3.41 -2.05
N VAL A 50 -1.61 3.65 -1.19
CA VAL A 50 -1.38 2.91 0.05
C VAL A 50 -1.50 3.86 1.23
N LYS A 51 -2.62 3.78 1.95
CA LYS A 51 -2.93 4.61 3.11
C LYS A 51 -2.66 3.85 4.39
N PHE A 52 -2.08 4.52 5.38
CA PHE A 52 -1.83 3.95 6.70
C PHE A 52 -1.85 5.04 7.77
N GLY A 53 -2.74 4.90 8.76
CA GLY A 53 -3.01 6.00 9.71
C GLY A 53 -3.46 7.27 8.96
N ASP A 54 -2.74 8.37 9.20
CA ASP A 54 -2.95 9.67 8.52
C ASP A 54 -1.98 9.89 7.34
N HIS A 55 -1.27 8.85 6.90
CA HIS A 55 -0.24 8.91 5.87
C HIS A 55 -0.67 8.15 4.61
N GLU A 56 -0.06 8.54 3.50
CA GLU A 56 -0.33 7.96 2.18
C GLU A 56 0.97 7.94 1.35
N THR A 57 1.16 6.87 0.59
CA THR A 57 2.13 6.80 -0.50
C THR A 57 1.45 6.21 -1.75
N PHE A 58 2.11 6.34 -2.89
CA PHE A 58 1.60 5.91 -4.19
C PHE A 58 2.51 4.87 -4.83
N GLY A 59 1.88 3.95 -5.54
CA GLY A 59 2.53 2.78 -6.12
C GLY A 59 2.84 1.69 -5.10
N ILE A 60 3.10 0.51 -5.64
CA ILE A 60 3.68 -0.62 -4.92
C ILE A 60 4.92 -1.05 -5.69
N PHE A 61 6.03 -1.13 -4.98
CA PHE A 61 7.34 -1.37 -5.56
C PHE A 61 7.81 -2.82 -5.32
N PRO A 62 8.70 -3.36 -6.16
CA PRO A 62 9.39 -4.60 -5.84
C PRO A 62 10.28 -4.42 -4.60
N THR A 63 10.69 -5.51 -3.96
CA THR A 63 11.58 -5.48 -2.78
C THR A 63 12.86 -4.67 -3.01
N ASN A 64 13.46 -4.78 -4.20
CA ASN A 64 14.73 -4.12 -4.56
C ASN A 64 14.48 -2.87 -5.43
N HIS A 65 13.63 -1.96 -4.96
CA HIS A 65 13.15 -0.83 -5.77
C HIS A 65 14.18 0.26 -6.06
N GLY A 66 15.22 0.41 -5.22
CA GLY A 66 16.30 1.38 -5.46
C GLY A 66 15.84 2.84 -5.39
N GLU A 67 14.73 3.11 -4.68
CA GLU A 67 14.25 4.47 -4.48
C GLU A 67 15.26 5.28 -3.66
N PRO A 68 15.33 6.61 -3.85
CA PRO A 68 16.27 7.45 -3.13
C PRO A 68 16.06 7.45 -1.62
N ASP A 69 17.13 7.72 -0.86
CA ASP A 69 17.06 7.98 0.57
C ASP A 69 15.97 9.00 0.92
N ALA A 70 15.33 8.80 2.07
CA ALA A 70 14.21 9.60 2.57
C ALA A 70 12.92 9.57 1.72
N THR A 71 12.75 8.57 0.85
CA THR A 71 11.50 8.35 0.08
C THR A 71 10.56 7.41 0.84
N LEU A 72 9.28 7.79 0.99
CA LEU A 72 8.24 6.95 1.58
C LEU A 72 7.68 5.98 0.52
N VAL A 73 7.82 4.68 0.73
CA VAL A 73 7.48 3.64 -0.24
C VAL A 73 6.66 2.52 0.39
N ALA A 74 5.80 1.92 -0.42
CA ALA A 74 5.20 0.61 -0.13
C ALA A 74 5.82 -0.42 -1.09
N SER A 75 6.26 -1.57 -0.57
CA SER A 75 6.94 -2.58 -1.37
C SER A 75 6.48 -4.00 -1.03
N LEU A 76 6.77 -4.93 -1.94
CA LEU A 76 6.68 -6.36 -1.67
C LEU A 76 7.78 -6.73 -0.66
N GLY A 77 7.47 -6.79 0.62
CA GLY A 77 8.46 -7.01 1.68
C GLY A 77 9.04 -8.43 1.65
N GLU A 78 10.26 -8.59 2.17
CA GLU A 78 10.92 -9.90 2.30
C GLU A 78 10.19 -10.84 3.28
N SER A 79 9.34 -10.27 4.14
CA SER A 79 8.49 -11.00 5.09
C SER A 79 7.33 -11.77 4.42
N GLY A 80 7.10 -11.56 3.12
CA GLY A 80 5.95 -12.10 2.39
C GLY A 80 4.69 -11.21 2.46
N PHE A 81 4.78 -10.10 3.18
CA PHE A 81 3.72 -9.11 3.31
C PHE A 81 4.16 -7.75 2.79
N VAL A 82 3.19 -6.90 2.43
CA VAL A 82 3.46 -5.52 2.04
C VAL A 82 4.16 -4.82 3.19
N GLN A 83 5.29 -4.21 2.87
CA GLN A 83 6.11 -3.43 3.77
C GLN A 83 5.99 -1.95 3.41
N ILE A 84 6.02 -1.09 4.42
CA ILE A 84 6.03 0.36 4.24
C ILE A 84 7.25 0.91 4.96
N GLU A 85 8.05 1.71 4.26
CA GLU A 85 9.30 2.26 4.79
C GLU A 85 9.56 3.68 4.29
N ILE A 86 10.41 4.39 5.02
CA ILE A 86 11.15 5.52 4.45
C ILE A 86 12.58 5.05 4.23
N VAL A 87 13.08 5.10 2.99
CA VAL A 87 14.40 4.57 2.66
C VAL A 87 15.47 5.20 3.56
N GLY A 88 16.18 4.36 4.31
CA GLY A 88 17.25 4.76 5.23
C GLY A 88 16.80 5.42 6.55
N ILE A 89 15.49 5.46 6.85
CA ILE A 89 14.95 6.10 8.06
C ILE A 89 13.95 5.17 8.76
N SER A 90 14.07 5.07 10.09
CA SER A 90 13.07 4.37 10.91
C SER A 90 11.71 5.06 10.85
N LEU A 91 10.80 4.51 10.05
CA LEU A 91 9.45 5.05 9.85
C LEU A 91 8.64 5.03 11.16
N SER A 92 8.72 3.92 11.89
CA SER A 92 8.00 3.75 13.16
C SER A 92 8.45 4.73 14.24
N GLU A 93 9.75 5.06 14.32
CA GLU A 93 10.24 6.08 15.25
C GLU A 93 9.89 7.49 14.77
N MET A 94 10.10 7.79 13.49
CA MET A 94 9.87 9.12 12.91
C MET A 94 8.41 9.56 13.01
N LEU A 95 7.47 8.64 12.74
CA LEU A 95 6.04 8.94 12.73
C LEU A 95 5.31 8.42 13.98
N GLY A 96 5.99 7.71 14.88
CA GLY A 96 5.39 7.14 16.09
C GLY A 96 4.37 6.03 15.82
N ILE A 97 4.45 5.37 14.66
CA ILE A 97 3.49 4.34 14.23
C ILE A 97 3.79 3.01 14.92
N LYS A 98 2.73 2.30 15.32
CA LYS A 98 2.78 1.00 16.00
C LYS A 98 1.91 -0.03 15.28
N SER A 99 2.01 -1.28 15.71
CA SER A 99 1.09 -2.33 15.28
C SER A 99 -0.37 -1.98 15.56
N GLY A 100 -1.27 -2.51 14.75
CA GLY A 100 -2.72 -2.27 14.80
C GLY A 100 -3.20 -1.05 14.01
N VAL A 101 -2.29 -0.19 13.51
CA VAL A 101 -2.65 0.91 12.60
C VAL A 101 -3.28 0.34 11.32
N LYS A 102 -4.39 0.93 10.89
CA LYS A 102 -5.12 0.51 9.69
C LYS A 102 -4.32 0.82 8.43
N VAL A 103 -4.34 -0.12 7.49
CA VAL A 103 -3.73 0.02 6.17
C VAL A 103 -4.79 -0.24 5.11
N ALA A 104 -4.76 0.51 4.01
CA ALA A 104 -5.61 0.29 2.86
C ALA A 104 -4.83 0.46 1.56
N VAL A 105 -4.97 -0.49 0.64
CA VAL A 105 -4.48 -0.42 -0.74
C VAL A 105 -5.69 -0.23 -1.65
N ALA A 106 -5.72 0.80 -2.49
CA ALA A 106 -6.86 1.09 -3.36
C ALA A 106 -6.45 1.48 -4.79
N TRP A 107 -7.24 1.03 -5.77
CA TRP A 107 -7.03 1.23 -7.21
C TRP A 107 -8.32 1.34 -8.02
#